data_AF-B4J429-F1
#
_entry.id   AF-B4J429-F1
#
_cell.length_a   1.000
_cell.length_b   1.000
_cell.length_c   1.000
_cell.angle_alpha   90.00
_cell.angle_beta   90.00
_cell.angle_gamma   90.00
#
_symmetry.space_group_name_H-M   'P 1'
#
loop_
_entity.id
_entity.type
_entity.pdbx_description
1 polymer ?
#
loop_
_entity_poly.entity_id
_entity_poly.type
_entity_poly.pdbx_seq_one_letter_code
_entity_poly.pdbx_strand_id
1 'polypeptide(L)'
;MGKKGKGKGNKLVKMSEEERARYLQMRADMEEETRRRKMKLIALYMKFAGAIQIDCDKTDQIHEDQIHHCCKHPDGHNQIMADCAKEHGFKLPNSNKQSMMDLTAGHAIAGTCFAKCVFDKLNFMKDDNLDMEAVKKSLLEKHSDDPEYVNEMIRAFNHCHGKAEENAAKFMSNSIFKHMTKDFCEPKSAVIMACVIRQFFHNCPSFRWAKTEECENLLQFSRKCTDSIATL
;
A
#
# COMPACT_ATOMS: atom_id res chain seq x y z
N MET A 1 -20.93 39.87 0.26
CA MET A 1 -21.28 39.76 -1.19
C MET A 1 -20.37 38.72 -1.83
N GLY A 2 -20.91 37.55 -2.19
CA GLY A 2 -20.14 36.43 -2.75
C GLY A 2 -19.82 36.62 -4.23
N LYS A 3 -18.57 36.37 -4.63
CA LYS A 3 -18.20 36.22 -6.04
C LYS A 3 -18.40 34.76 -6.46
N LYS A 4 -19.50 34.53 -7.20
CA LYS A 4 -19.85 33.29 -7.89
C LYS A 4 -18.71 32.83 -8.80
N GLY A 5 -18.32 31.57 -8.66
CA GLY A 5 -17.45 30.88 -9.61
C GLY A 5 -18.12 30.75 -10.98
N LYS A 6 -17.59 31.46 -11.97
CA LYS A 6 -17.85 31.21 -13.40
C LYS A 6 -16.49 30.99 -14.05
N GLY A 7 -16.27 29.83 -14.69
CA GLY A 7 -15.21 29.73 -15.70
C GLY A 7 -14.47 28.41 -15.89
N LYS A 8 -14.65 27.36 -15.07
CA LYS A 8 -13.90 26.10 -15.29
C LYS A 8 -14.49 25.20 -16.40
N GLY A 9 -15.81 25.22 -16.61
CA GLY A 9 -16.47 24.39 -17.64
C GLY A 9 -16.23 24.86 -19.08
N ASN A 10 -16.04 26.16 -19.31
CA ASN A 10 -16.03 26.74 -20.66
C ASN A 10 -14.66 26.67 -21.36
N LYS A 11 -13.57 26.40 -20.61
CA LYS A 11 -12.20 26.35 -21.15
C LYS A 11 -11.86 24.98 -21.76
N LEU A 12 -12.33 23.90 -21.13
CA LEU A 12 -12.08 22.52 -21.59
C LEU A 12 -12.85 22.16 -22.88
N VAL A 13 -14.03 22.76 -23.08
CA VAL A 13 -14.89 22.52 -24.25
C VAL A 13 -14.35 23.18 -25.53
N LYS A 14 -13.46 24.17 -25.39
CA LYS A 14 -12.85 24.92 -26.50
C LYS A 14 -11.46 24.43 -26.91
N MET A 15 -10.93 23.42 -26.21
CA MET A 15 -9.61 22.85 -26.47
C MET A 15 -9.73 21.68 -27.44
N SER A 16 -8.71 21.47 -28.28
CA SER A 16 -8.61 20.23 -29.06
C SER A 16 -8.48 19.02 -28.13
N GLU A 17 -8.82 17.83 -28.61
CA GLU A 17 -8.77 16.59 -27.82
C GLU A 17 -7.38 16.36 -27.20
N GLU A 18 -6.30 16.61 -27.97
CA GLU A 18 -4.92 16.50 -27.46
C GLU A 18 -4.58 17.53 -26.38
N GLU A 19 -4.97 18.79 -26.57
CA GLU A 19 -4.72 19.84 -25.58
C GLU A 19 -5.48 19.57 -24.29
N ARG A 20 -6.72 19.06 -24.41
CA ARG A 20 -7.54 18.66 -23.27
C ARG A 20 -6.91 17.48 -22.52
N ALA A 21 -6.40 16.47 -23.23
CA ALA A 21 -5.68 15.35 -22.63
C ALA A 21 -4.42 15.82 -21.87
N ARG A 22 -3.58 16.64 -22.51
CA ARG A 22 -2.38 17.24 -21.87
C ARG A 22 -2.74 18.05 -20.62
N TYR A 23 -3.80 18.85 -20.69
CA TYR A 23 -4.24 19.67 -19.55
C TYR A 23 -4.77 18.82 -18.38
N LEU A 24 -5.52 17.76 -18.67
CA LEU A 24 -6.02 16.84 -17.65
C LEU A 24 -4.87 16.08 -16.98
N GLN A 25 -3.87 15.66 -17.75
CA GLN A 25 -2.69 14.96 -17.23
C GLN A 25 -1.83 15.87 -16.35
N MET A 26 -1.50 17.08 -16.84
CA MET A 26 -0.77 18.08 -16.03
C MET A 26 -1.50 18.41 -14.72
N ARG A 27 -2.84 18.42 -14.74
CA ARG A 27 -3.64 18.63 -13.54
C ARG A 27 -3.61 17.42 -12.59
N ALA A 28 -3.67 16.20 -13.11
CA ALA A 28 -3.51 14.98 -12.32
C ALA A 28 -2.12 14.94 -11.65
N ASP A 29 -1.07 15.28 -12.40
CA ASP A 29 0.30 15.34 -11.89
C ASP A 29 0.46 16.40 -10.77
N MET A 30 -0.14 17.59 -10.94
CA MET A 30 -0.18 18.62 -9.88
C MET A 30 -0.96 18.17 -8.64
N GLU A 31 -2.10 17.49 -8.82
CA GLU A 31 -2.90 16.97 -7.71
C GLU A 31 -2.13 15.86 -6.95
N GLU A 32 -1.41 15.00 -7.65
CA GLU A 32 -0.53 13.97 -7.07
C GLU A 32 0.68 14.59 -6.35
N GLU A 33 1.34 15.59 -6.93
CA GLU A 33 2.45 16.28 -6.28
C GLU A 33 1.98 17.00 -5.00
N THR A 34 0.81 17.63 -5.06
CA THR A 34 0.18 18.25 -3.89
C THR A 34 -0.13 17.20 -2.81
N ARG A 35 -0.61 16.02 -3.20
CA ARG A 35 -0.83 14.89 -2.28
C ARG A 35 0.47 14.41 -1.64
N ARG A 36 1.55 14.25 -2.42
CA ARG A 36 2.89 13.89 -1.92
C ARG A 36 3.42 14.93 -0.93
N ARG A 37 3.32 16.22 -1.26
CA ARG A 37 3.76 17.32 -0.39
C ARG A 37 2.97 17.37 0.92
N LYS A 38 1.65 17.17 0.87
CA LYS A 38 0.80 17.06 2.07
C LYS A 38 1.21 15.89 2.94
N MET A 39 1.38 14.70 2.35
CA MET A 39 1.84 13.51 3.08
C MET A 39 3.19 13.74 3.76
N LYS A 40 4.15 14.38 3.07
CA LYS A 40 5.43 14.77 3.68
C LYS A 40 5.24 15.70 4.87
N LEU A 41 4.36 16.69 4.76
CA LEU A 41 4.06 17.62 5.87
C LEU A 41 3.41 16.91 7.07
N ILE A 42 2.55 15.93 6.83
CA ILE A 42 1.89 15.15 7.88
C ILE A 42 2.88 14.22 8.57
N ALA A 43 3.72 13.51 7.80
CA ALA A 43 4.81 12.72 8.35
C ALA A 43 5.75 13.59 9.20
N LEU A 44 6.08 14.78 8.71
CA LEU A 44 6.89 15.76 9.44
C LEU A 44 6.21 16.23 10.74
N TYR A 45 4.92 16.54 10.69
CA TYR A 45 4.13 16.94 11.86
C TYR A 45 4.04 15.81 12.90
N MET A 46 3.80 14.58 12.45
CA MET A 46 3.77 13.39 13.31
C MET A 46 5.12 13.11 13.95
N LYS A 47 6.22 13.37 13.23
CA LYS A 47 7.60 13.31 13.73
C LYS A 47 7.87 14.37 14.80
N PHE A 48 7.46 15.62 14.57
CA PHE A 48 7.63 16.72 15.53
C PHE A 48 6.73 16.62 16.76
N ALA A 49 5.53 16.02 16.62
CA ALA A 49 4.63 15.78 17.74
C ALA A 49 5.10 14.66 18.69
N GLY A 50 6.25 14.04 18.43
CA GLY A 50 6.78 12.92 19.22
C GLY A 50 5.93 11.65 19.16
N ALA A 51 4.91 11.62 18.30
CA ALA A 51 3.99 10.51 18.19
C ALA A 51 4.57 9.35 17.37
N ILE A 52 5.54 9.62 16.49
CA ILE A 52 6.09 8.66 15.54
C ILE A 52 7.58 8.98 15.26
N GLN A 53 8.51 8.06 15.57
CA GLN A 53 9.88 8.10 15.06
C GLN A 53 9.99 7.20 13.82
N ILE A 54 9.68 7.73 12.62
CA ILE A 54 9.98 7.03 11.36
C ILE A 54 11.48 7.24 11.07
N ASP A 55 12.30 6.22 11.32
CA ASP A 55 13.73 6.22 10.96
C ASP A 55 13.98 5.80 9.50
N CYS A 56 12.89 5.71 8.71
CA CYS A 56 12.90 5.24 7.33
C CYS A 56 13.04 6.39 6.32
N ASP A 57 13.29 7.62 6.79
CA ASP A 57 13.41 8.82 5.96
C ASP A 57 14.74 8.93 5.18
N LYS A 58 15.69 8.00 5.36
CA LYS A 58 16.98 7.95 4.64
C LYS A 58 16.93 7.06 3.40
N THR A 59 15.91 7.26 2.57
CA THR A 59 15.65 6.48 1.35
C THR A 59 16.71 6.72 0.26
N ASP A 60 17.48 7.80 0.37
CA ASP A 60 18.47 8.24 -0.63
C ASP A 60 19.57 7.20 -0.91
N GLN A 61 19.73 6.22 -0.01
CA GLN A 61 20.71 5.14 -0.11
C GLN A 61 20.11 3.82 -0.61
N ILE A 62 18.80 3.77 -0.84
CA ILE A 62 18.06 2.54 -1.11
C ILE A 62 17.17 2.74 -2.33
N HIS A 63 17.33 1.89 -3.33
CA HIS A 63 16.43 1.82 -4.47
C HIS A 63 15.11 1.13 -4.03
N GLU A 64 14.25 1.86 -3.31
CA GLU A 64 12.96 1.33 -2.81
C GLU A 64 12.06 0.83 -3.94
N ASP A 65 12.17 1.44 -5.12
CA ASP A 65 11.46 1.01 -6.32
C ASP A 65 11.89 -0.39 -6.79
N GLN A 66 12.97 -0.92 -6.24
CA GLN A 66 13.53 -2.22 -6.56
C GLN A 66 13.24 -3.31 -5.52
N ILE A 67 12.60 -3.03 -4.37
CA ILE A 67 12.27 -4.04 -3.33
C ILE A 67 11.65 -5.34 -3.91
N HIS A 68 10.86 -5.19 -4.98
CA HIS A 68 10.21 -6.24 -5.73
C HIS A 68 11.12 -7.33 -6.33
N HIS A 69 12.39 -7.05 -6.60
CA HIS A 69 13.30 -8.06 -7.15
C HIS A 69 13.96 -8.92 -6.06
N CYS A 70 13.88 -8.48 -4.80
CA CYS A 70 14.59 -9.14 -3.70
C CYS A 70 13.91 -10.40 -3.20
N CYS A 71 12.58 -10.45 -3.19
CA CYS A 71 11.84 -11.64 -2.81
C CYS A 71 10.79 -11.99 -3.87
N LYS A 72 10.94 -13.16 -4.50
CA LYS A 72 9.95 -13.66 -5.46
C LYS A 72 8.61 -13.96 -4.78
N HIS A 73 7.59 -13.19 -5.12
CA HIS A 73 6.24 -13.29 -4.58
C HIS A 73 5.23 -13.62 -5.69
N PRO A 74 4.77 -14.88 -5.82
CA PRO A 74 3.86 -15.30 -6.89
C PRO A 74 2.56 -14.51 -6.95
N ASP A 75 2.02 -14.05 -5.82
CA ASP A 75 0.80 -13.24 -5.77
C ASP A 75 1.03 -11.73 -5.80
N GLY A 76 2.28 -11.27 -5.88
CA GLY A 76 2.62 -9.84 -5.84
C GLY A 76 2.06 -9.02 -6.99
N HIS A 77 1.67 -9.67 -8.09
CA HIS A 77 0.85 -9.08 -9.13
C HIS A 77 -0.08 -10.14 -9.72
N ASN A 78 -1.39 -9.92 -9.61
CA ASN A 78 -2.41 -10.82 -10.15
C ASN A 78 -3.62 -10.03 -10.68
N GLN A 79 -4.52 -10.72 -11.40
CA GLN A 79 -5.68 -10.08 -12.02
C GLN A 79 -6.59 -9.35 -11.01
N ILE A 80 -6.80 -9.93 -9.83
CA ILE A 80 -7.62 -9.32 -8.77
C ILE A 80 -7.00 -7.98 -8.33
N MET A 81 -5.70 -7.96 -8.09
CA MET A 81 -4.97 -6.73 -7.76
C MET A 81 -5.05 -5.72 -8.91
N ALA A 82 -4.83 -6.15 -10.16
CA ALA A 82 -4.92 -5.27 -11.32
C ALA A 82 -6.30 -4.62 -11.47
N ASP A 83 -7.36 -5.40 -11.29
CA ASP A 83 -8.74 -4.92 -11.36
C ASP A 83 -9.06 -3.93 -10.24
N CYS A 84 -8.72 -4.27 -8.98
CA CYS A 84 -8.94 -3.39 -7.83
C CYS A 84 -8.13 -2.09 -7.94
N ALA A 85 -6.92 -2.17 -8.48
CA ALA A 85 -6.09 -1.00 -8.70
C ALA A 85 -6.70 -0.07 -9.75
N LYS A 86 -7.18 -0.63 -10.87
CA LYS A 86 -7.90 0.13 -11.89
C LYS A 86 -9.18 0.76 -11.35
N GLU A 87 -9.96 0.01 -10.57
CA GLU A 87 -11.24 0.44 -9.99
C GLU A 87 -11.08 1.65 -9.06
N HIS A 88 -10.01 1.64 -8.24
CA HIS A 88 -9.77 2.69 -7.24
C HIS A 88 -8.66 3.68 -7.62
N GLY A 89 -8.20 3.67 -8.88
CA GLY A 89 -7.13 4.55 -9.35
C GLY A 89 -5.81 4.38 -8.59
N PHE A 90 -5.58 3.20 -8.02
CA PHE A 90 -4.34 2.86 -7.33
C PHE A 90 -3.26 2.50 -8.35
N LYS A 91 -2.06 3.07 -8.20
CA LYS A 91 -0.95 2.79 -9.10
C LYS A 91 -0.22 1.55 -8.63
N LEU A 92 -0.36 0.45 -9.37
CA LEU A 92 0.51 -0.72 -9.21
C LEU A 92 1.82 -0.52 -9.99
N PRO A 93 2.94 -1.06 -9.50
CA PRO A 93 4.11 -1.30 -10.31
C PRO A 93 3.77 -2.19 -11.52
N ASN A 94 4.49 -2.00 -12.64
CA ASN A 94 4.25 -2.69 -13.91
C ASN A 94 4.23 -4.24 -13.74
N SER A 95 3.43 -4.97 -14.51
CA SER A 95 3.21 -6.43 -14.42
C SER A 95 4.48 -7.29 -14.57
N ASN A 96 5.54 -6.75 -15.18
CA ASN A 96 6.86 -7.41 -15.25
C ASN A 96 7.70 -7.24 -13.96
N LYS A 97 7.17 -6.54 -12.96
CA LYS A 97 7.78 -6.24 -11.67
C LYS A 97 6.90 -6.86 -10.58
N GLN A 98 7.31 -7.99 -10.01
CA GLN A 98 6.59 -8.67 -8.92
C GLN A 98 6.67 -7.84 -7.62
N SER A 99 5.89 -6.78 -7.48
CA SER A 99 6.12 -5.83 -6.40
C SER A 99 5.43 -6.15 -5.09
N MET A 100 6.19 -6.03 -4.02
CA MET A 100 5.65 -5.63 -2.74
C MET A 100 5.37 -4.14 -2.73
N MET A 101 4.21 -3.76 -2.20
CA MET A 101 3.82 -2.36 -2.10
C MET A 101 4.75 -1.62 -1.15
N ASP A 102 5.13 -0.41 -1.55
CA ASP A 102 5.71 0.60 -0.68
C ASP A 102 4.89 0.66 0.63
N LEU A 103 5.54 0.33 1.74
CA LEU A 103 4.96 0.17 3.08
C LEU A 103 4.73 1.51 3.80
N THR A 104 5.02 2.65 3.17
CA THR A 104 4.84 3.94 3.82
C THR A 104 3.39 4.15 4.27
N ALA A 105 3.20 4.75 5.45
CA ALA A 105 1.87 5.11 5.96
C ALA A 105 1.03 5.91 4.96
N GLY A 106 1.67 6.72 4.10
CA GLY A 106 1.00 7.41 2.99
C GLY A 106 0.44 6.49 1.92
N HIS A 107 1.17 5.43 1.55
CA HIS A 107 0.68 4.42 0.62
C HIS A 107 -0.37 3.51 1.26
N ALA A 108 -0.24 3.16 2.54
CA ALA A 108 -1.27 2.43 3.27
C ALA A 108 -2.60 3.22 3.34
N ILE A 109 -2.55 4.52 3.64
CA ILE A 109 -3.72 5.41 3.64
C ILE A 109 -4.30 5.54 2.23
N ALA A 110 -3.45 5.70 1.21
CA ALA A 110 -3.87 5.76 -0.19
C ALA A 110 -4.43 4.44 -0.72
N GLY A 111 -4.03 3.32 -0.13
CA GLY A 111 -4.37 1.97 -0.53
C GLY A 111 -5.56 1.38 0.22
N THR A 112 -6.26 2.13 1.08
CA THR A 112 -7.39 1.60 1.87
C THR A 112 -8.48 0.95 1.01
N CYS A 113 -8.96 1.64 -0.04
CA CYS A 113 -9.94 1.05 -0.96
C CYS A 113 -9.38 -0.06 -1.83
N PHE A 114 -8.13 0.06 -2.28
CA PHE A 114 -7.46 -1.01 -3.01
C PHE A 114 -7.41 -2.30 -2.19
N ALA A 115 -6.93 -2.22 -0.95
CA ALA A 115 -6.77 -3.37 -0.08
C ALA A 115 -8.12 -3.98 0.31
N LYS A 116 -9.12 -3.13 0.59
CA LYS A 116 -10.49 -3.59 0.82
C LYS A 116 -11.04 -4.36 -0.38
N CYS A 117 -10.92 -3.82 -1.60
CA CYS A 117 -11.38 -4.50 -2.81
C CYS A 117 -10.72 -5.88 -3.00
N VAL A 118 -9.40 -5.98 -2.75
CA VAL A 118 -8.68 -7.26 -2.86
C VAL A 118 -9.21 -8.26 -1.84
N PHE A 119 -9.36 -7.85 -0.58
CA PHE A 119 -9.84 -8.73 0.49
C PHE A 119 -11.30 -9.14 0.28
N ASP A 120 -12.15 -8.25 -0.22
CA ASP A 120 -13.54 -8.54 -0.56
C ASP A 120 -13.62 -9.57 -1.71
N LYS A 121 -12.86 -9.38 -2.80
CA LYS A 121 -12.85 -10.33 -3.93
C LYS A 121 -12.30 -11.71 -3.57
N LEU A 122 -11.37 -11.77 -2.61
CA LEU A 122 -10.80 -13.02 -2.09
C LEU A 122 -11.64 -13.64 -0.96
N ASN A 123 -12.66 -12.94 -0.48
CA ASN A 123 -13.46 -13.31 0.71
C ASN A 123 -12.58 -13.57 1.95
N PHE A 124 -11.55 -12.75 2.16
CA PHE A 124 -10.64 -12.88 3.30
C PHE A 124 -11.17 -12.22 4.57
N MET A 125 -12.33 -11.55 4.51
CA MET A 125 -12.95 -10.93 5.66
C MET A 125 -14.30 -11.59 5.95
N LYS A 126 -14.55 -11.87 7.23
CA LYS A 126 -15.82 -12.36 7.76
C LYS A 126 -16.12 -11.62 9.07
N ASP A 127 -17.30 -11.01 9.16
CA ASP A 127 -17.73 -10.23 10.33
C ASP A 127 -16.68 -9.19 10.76
N ASP A 128 -16.16 -8.42 9.79
CA ASP A 128 -15.07 -7.44 9.95
C ASP A 128 -13.74 -8.01 10.47
N ASN A 129 -13.54 -9.32 10.47
CA ASN A 129 -12.31 -9.99 10.91
C ASN A 129 -11.68 -10.81 9.80
N LEU A 130 -10.36 -11.01 9.89
CA LEU A 130 -9.64 -11.85 8.94
C LEU A 130 -10.13 -13.30 9.06
N ASP A 131 -10.64 -13.86 7.96
CA ASP A 131 -11.01 -15.26 7.86
C ASP A 131 -9.78 -16.09 7.50
N MET A 132 -9.06 -16.56 8.53
CA MET A 132 -7.87 -17.38 8.35
C MET A 132 -8.15 -18.71 7.64
N GLU A 133 -9.38 -19.24 7.70
CA GLU A 133 -9.73 -20.47 6.99
C GLU A 133 -9.89 -20.19 5.49
N ALA A 134 -10.52 -19.08 5.12
CA ALA A 134 -10.58 -18.63 3.73
C ALA A 134 -9.18 -18.34 3.15
N VAL A 135 -8.30 -17.69 3.92
CA VAL A 135 -6.90 -17.43 3.54
C VAL A 135 -6.15 -18.74 3.25
N LYS A 136 -6.16 -19.68 4.21
CA LYS A 136 -5.48 -20.98 4.06
C LYS A 136 -6.01 -21.73 2.84
N LYS A 137 -7.33 -21.80 2.70
CA LYS A 137 -7.98 -22.46 1.56
C LYS A 137 -7.51 -21.87 0.24
N SER A 138 -7.58 -20.54 0.10
CA SER A 138 -7.18 -19.86 -1.14
C SER A 138 -5.71 -20.07 -1.48
N LEU A 139 -4.81 -20.05 -0.48
CA LEU A 139 -3.37 -20.26 -0.71
C LEU A 139 -3.06 -21.70 -1.11
N LEU A 140 -3.66 -22.68 -0.42
CA LEU A 140 -3.48 -24.11 -0.71
C LEU A 140 -4.04 -24.50 -2.08
N GLU A 141 -5.20 -23.96 -2.47
CA GLU A 141 -5.81 -24.23 -3.78
C GLU A 141 -4.98 -23.66 -4.94
N LYS A 142 -4.34 -22.49 -4.73
CA LYS A 142 -3.63 -21.77 -5.79
C LYS A 142 -2.16 -22.16 -5.93
N HIS A 143 -1.50 -22.51 -4.83
CA HIS A 143 -0.06 -22.74 -4.76
C HIS A 143 0.26 -24.10 -4.13
N SER A 144 -0.52 -25.13 -4.46
CA SER A 144 -0.36 -26.49 -3.94
C SER A 144 1.01 -27.11 -4.25
N ASP A 145 1.67 -26.63 -5.30
CA ASP A 145 3.01 -27.02 -5.75
C ASP A 145 4.14 -26.28 -5.02
N ASP A 146 3.81 -25.36 -4.12
CA ASP A 146 4.74 -24.44 -3.47
C ASP A 146 4.48 -24.32 -1.95
N PRO A 147 4.66 -25.41 -1.20
CA PRO A 147 4.30 -25.46 0.22
C PRO A 147 5.10 -24.48 1.08
N GLU A 148 6.34 -24.16 0.70
CA GLU A 148 7.18 -23.20 1.43
C GLU A 148 6.61 -21.77 1.33
N TYR A 149 6.15 -21.36 0.15
CA TYR A 149 5.45 -20.09 -0.02
C TYR A 149 4.15 -20.04 0.77
N VAL A 150 3.32 -21.08 0.66
CA VAL A 150 2.04 -21.18 1.38
C VAL A 150 2.25 -21.07 2.89
N ASN A 151 3.24 -21.79 3.44
CA ASN A 151 3.53 -21.79 4.87
C ASN A 151 3.98 -20.42 5.37
N GLU A 152 4.86 -19.73 4.66
CA GLU A 152 5.31 -18.39 5.07
C GLU A 152 4.19 -17.34 4.93
N MET A 153 3.35 -17.43 3.90
CA MET A 153 2.17 -16.55 3.77
C MET A 153 1.16 -16.78 4.89
N ILE A 154 0.85 -18.03 5.23
CA ILE A 154 -0.05 -18.36 6.35
C ILE A 154 0.55 -17.84 7.67
N ARG A 155 1.86 -17.96 7.88
CA ARG A 155 2.54 -17.41 9.06
C ARG A 155 2.43 -15.89 9.11
N ALA A 156 2.63 -15.20 7.99
CA ALA A 156 2.48 -13.76 7.88
C ALA A 156 1.04 -13.31 8.20
N PHE A 157 0.03 -13.95 7.61
CA PHE A 157 -1.37 -13.64 7.92
C PHE A 157 -1.72 -13.88 9.39
N ASN A 158 -1.31 -15.02 9.96
CA ASN A 158 -1.51 -15.32 11.39
C ASN A 158 -0.88 -14.27 12.32
N HIS A 159 0.26 -13.70 11.91
CA HIS A 159 0.90 -12.62 12.68
C HIS A 159 0.10 -11.32 12.63
N CYS A 160 -0.53 -11.03 11.50
CA CYS A 160 -1.04 -9.71 11.14
C CYS A 160 -2.55 -9.52 11.36
N HIS A 161 -3.14 -10.18 12.37
CA HIS A 161 -4.58 -10.07 12.66
C HIS A 161 -4.88 -9.88 14.16
N GLY A 162 -3.92 -9.31 14.90
CA GLY A 162 -4.00 -9.10 16.34
C GLY A 162 -4.47 -7.71 16.75
N LYS A 163 -4.29 -7.40 18.04
CA LYS A 163 -4.68 -6.11 18.63
C LYS A 163 -3.89 -4.92 18.07
N ALA A 164 -2.64 -5.13 17.65
CA ALA A 164 -1.83 -4.07 17.07
C ALA A 164 -2.46 -3.59 15.75
N GLU A 165 -2.84 -4.52 14.88
CA GLU A 165 -3.48 -4.18 13.60
C GLU A 165 -4.87 -3.57 13.81
N GLU A 166 -5.63 -4.03 14.81
CA GLU A 166 -6.89 -3.38 15.20
C GLU A 166 -6.68 -1.94 15.68
N ASN A 167 -5.64 -1.68 16.48
CA ASN A 167 -5.35 -0.36 17.01
C ASN A 167 -4.86 0.58 15.91
N ALA A 168 -3.99 0.11 15.02
CA ALA A 168 -3.56 0.84 13.84
C ALA A 168 -4.76 1.17 12.91
N ALA A 169 -5.68 0.21 12.71
CA ALA A 169 -6.91 0.45 11.93
C ALA A 169 -7.83 1.48 12.60
N LYS A 170 -8.00 1.42 13.94
CA LYS A 170 -8.76 2.42 14.69
C LYS A 170 -8.12 3.81 14.61
N PHE A 171 -6.81 3.90 14.73
CA PHE A 171 -6.06 5.14 14.59
C PHE A 171 -6.27 5.75 13.20
N MET A 172 -6.14 4.94 12.14
CA MET A 172 -6.38 5.40 10.76
C MET A 172 -7.84 5.70 10.46
N SER A 173 -8.78 5.17 11.24
CA SER A 173 -10.21 5.48 11.12
C SER A 173 -10.59 6.87 11.65
N ASN A 174 -9.66 7.62 12.24
CA ASN A 174 -9.90 8.98 12.72
C ASN A 174 -10.27 9.94 11.56
N SER A 175 -11.19 10.87 11.83
CA SER A 175 -11.74 11.82 10.84
C SER A 175 -10.69 12.60 10.06
N ILE A 176 -9.54 12.89 10.68
CA ILE A 176 -8.41 13.57 10.04
C ILE A 176 -7.99 12.82 8.77
N PHE A 177 -7.83 11.49 8.85
CA PHE A 177 -7.41 10.64 7.74
C PHE A 177 -8.48 10.50 6.66
N LYS A 178 -9.76 10.44 7.07
CA LYS A 178 -10.91 10.39 6.14
C LYS A 178 -10.97 11.61 5.22
N HIS A 179 -10.55 12.78 5.70
CA HIS A 179 -10.55 14.01 4.89
C HIS A 179 -9.29 14.18 4.01
N MET A 180 -8.29 13.32 4.16
CA MET A 180 -7.04 13.42 3.38
C MET A 180 -7.14 12.82 1.98
N THR A 181 -8.01 11.84 1.79
CA THR A 181 -8.22 11.20 0.48
C THR A 181 -9.71 11.08 0.20
N LYS A 182 -10.12 11.32 -1.05
CA LYS A 182 -11.52 11.11 -1.46
C LYS A 182 -11.88 9.62 -1.55
N ASP A 183 -10.87 8.77 -1.66
CA ASP A 183 -10.96 7.32 -1.83
C ASP A 183 -10.53 6.62 -0.52
N PHE A 184 -11.12 7.03 0.60
CA PHE A 184 -10.87 6.43 1.90
C PHE A 184 -11.90 5.32 2.16
N CYS A 185 -11.42 4.10 2.33
CA CYS A 185 -12.22 2.96 2.76
C CYS A 185 -11.85 2.54 4.20
N GLU A 186 -12.60 1.59 4.76
CA GLU A 186 -12.26 1.00 6.06
C GLU A 186 -10.79 0.49 6.02
N PRO A 187 -9.95 0.89 7.00
CA PRO A 187 -8.50 0.69 6.90
C PRO A 187 -7.99 -0.69 7.31
N LYS A 188 -8.78 -1.56 7.96
CA LYS A 188 -8.31 -2.84 8.52
C LYS A 188 -7.68 -3.74 7.47
N SER A 189 -8.29 -3.88 6.28
CA SER A 189 -7.69 -4.66 5.19
C SER A 189 -6.33 -4.11 4.75
N ALA A 190 -6.15 -2.78 4.72
CA ALA A 190 -4.88 -2.16 4.36
C ALA A 190 -3.81 -2.34 5.43
N VAL A 191 -4.18 -2.27 6.71
CA VAL A 191 -3.27 -2.56 7.83
C VAL A 191 -2.78 -3.99 7.76
N ILE A 192 -3.72 -4.94 7.64
CA ILE A 192 -3.40 -6.37 7.56
C ILE A 192 -2.50 -6.62 6.35
N MET A 193 -2.87 -6.09 5.17
CA MET A 193 -2.08 -6.26 3.95
C MET A 193 -0.66 -5.70 4.08
N ALA A 194 -0.49 -4.49 4.62
CA ALA A 194 0.83 -3.90 4.85
C ALA A 194 1.66 -4.73 5.83
N CYS A 195 1.06 -5.20 6.91
CA CYS A 195 1.73 -6.10 7.86
C CYS A 195 2.17 -7.40 7.18
N VAL A 196 1.30 -8.05 6.41
CA VAL A 196 1.60 -9.32 5.71
C VAL A 196 2.74 -9.16 4.73
N ILE A 197 2.73 -8.08 3.93
CA ILE A 197 3.81 -7.74 2.99
C ILE A 197 5.14 -7.62 3.74
N ARG A 198 5.16 -6.87 4.86
CA ARG A 198 6.37 -6.70 5.67
C ARG A 198 6.85 -8.02 6.28
N GLN A 199 5.94 -8.80 6.85
CA GLN A 199 6.25 -10.09 7.47
C GLN A 199 6.80 -11.08 6.45
N PHE A 200 6.19 -11.17 5.26
CA PHE A 200 6.67 -12.04 4.20
C PHE A 200 8.05 -11.61 3.70
N PHE A 201 8.31 -10.29 3.52
CA PHE A 201 9.63 -9.81 3.13
C PHE A 201 10.72 -10.21 4.13
N HIS A 202 10.48 -9.99 5.42
CA HIS A 202 11.46 -10.24 6.48
C HIS A 202 11.77 -11.71 6.71
N ASN A 203 10.82 -12.57 6.33
CA ASN A 203 10.90 -14.02 6.44
C ASN A 203 10.94 -14.70 5.06
N CYS A 204 11.34 -13.96 4.01
CA CYS A 204 11.36 -14.48 2.66
C CYS A 204 12.22 -15.76 2.58
N PRO A 205 11.68 -16.88 2.05
CA PRO A 205 12.46 -18.11 1.90
C PRO A 205 13.75 -17.90 1.10
N SER A 206 14.83 -18.55 1.54
CA SER A 206 16.17 -18.33 0.98
C SER A 206 16.31 -18.65 -0.51
N PHE A 207 15.49 -19.57 -1.04
CA PHE A 207 15.44 -19.91 -2.46
C PHE A 207 14.70 -18.87 -3.31
N ARG A 208 13.85 -18.03 -2.68
CA ARG A 208 13.13 -16.91 -3.31
C ARG A 208 13.89 -15.61 -3.22
N TRP A 209 14.83 -15.54 -2.28
CA TRP A 209 15.62 -14.35 -2.01
C TRP A 209 16.73 -14.16 -3.04
N ALA A 210 16.81 -12.97 -3.62
CA ALA A 210 17.93 -12.57 -4.48
C ALA A 210 19.16 -12.26 -3.62
N LYS A 211 20.22 -13.06 -3.78
CA LYS A 211 21.48 -12.93 -3.03
C LYS A 211 22.38 -11.82 -3.58
N THR A 212 21.85 -10.61 -3.68
CA THR A 212 22.59 -9.41 -4.09
C THR A 212 22.89 -8.55 -2.87
N GLU A 213 23.99 -7.80 -2.91
CA GLU A 213 24.35 -6.85 -1.85
C GLU A 213 23.24 -5.82 -1.64
N GLU A 214 22.57 -5.40 -2.72
CA GLU A 214 21.43 -4.49 -2.69
C GLU A 214 20.28 -5.02 -1.84
N CYS A 215 19.89 -6.28 -2.04
CA CYS A 215 18.80 -6.90 -1.29
C CYS A 215 19.17 -7.11 0.18
N GLU A 216 20.39 -7.52 0.48
CA GLU A 216 20.86 -7.66 1.87
C GLU A 216 20.85 -6.32 2.62
N ASN A 217 21.34 -5.26 1.97
CA ASN A 217 21.32 -3.91 2.55
C ASN A 217 19.89 -3.42 2.77
N LEU A 218 19.00 -3.68 1.83
CA LEU A 218 17.58 -3.34 1.95
C LEU A 218 16.90 -4.11 3.09
N LEU A 219 17.14 -5.41 3.24
CA LEU A 219 16.60 -6.21 4.36
C LEU A 219 17.12 -5.72 5.71
N GLN A 220 18.40 -5.36 5.79
CA GLN A 220 18.98 -4.80 7.01
C GLN A 220 18.35 -3.44 7.36
N PHE A 221 18.13 -2.60 6.35
CA PHE A 221 17.44 -1.33 6.53
C PHE A 221 15.99 -1.54 6.98
N SER A 222 15.23 -2.40 6.31
CA SER A 222 13.81 -2.63 6.62
C SER A 222 13.61 -3.21 8.03
N ARG A 223 14.57 -4.00 8.53
CA ARG A 223 14.60 -4.49 9.91
C ARG A 223 14.88 -3.41 10.95
N LYS A 224 15.70 -2.41 10.59
CA LYS A 224 16.03 -1.26 11.45
C LYS A 224 14.98 -0.15 11.37
N CYS A 225 14.20 -0.12 10.30
CA CYS A 225 13.07 0.77 10.12
C CYS A 225 11.97 0.43 11.16
N THR A 226 11.87 1.30 12.16
CA THR A 226 10.74 1.34 13.10
C THR A 226 9.56 1.99 12.38
N ASP A 227 8.72 1.17 11.76
CA ASP A 227 7.56 1.66 11.02
C ASP A 227 6.45 2.07 12.00
N SER A 228 5.90 3.25 11.78
CA SER A 228 4.79 3.83 12.53
C SER A 228 3.54 2.95 12.57
N ILE A 229 3.28 2.13 11.53
CA ILE A 229 2.13 1.22 11.52
C ILE A 229 2.36 0.01 12.44
N ALA A 230 3.60 -0.48 12.53
CA ALA A 230 3.96 -1.61 13.40
C ALA A 230 4.20 -1.20 14.87
N THR A 231 4.24 0.11 15.13
CA THR A 231 4.49 0.70 16.47
C THR A 231 3.23 1.33 17.08
N LEU A 232 2.08 1.21 16.41
CA LEU A 232 0.73 1.59 16.90
C LEU A 232 -0.05 0.35 17.35
#